data_AF-A0A9D4EA96-F1
#
_entry.id   AF-A0A9D4EA96-F1
#
_cell.length_a   1.000
_cell.length_b   1.000
_cell.length_c   1.000
_cell.angle_alpha   90.00
_cell.angle_beta   90.00
_cell.angle_gamma   90.00
#
_symmetry.space_group_name_H-M   'P 1'
#
loop_
_entity.id
_entity.type
_entity.pdbx_description
1 polymer ?
#
loop_
_entity_poly.entity_id
_entity_poly.type
_entity_poly.pdbx_seq_one_letter_code
_entity_poly.pdbx_strand_id
1 'polypeptide(L)'
;MTEAVPRGQMGPGPATMPAVSCFEFILNEKLLEEHLRQENPDPSPLSLISQFLQEAENQIATTNAGSDTPVTQNAPLTPPLSPAGGVQVGSPSMDVDMRVGDQPDFSKDKPVTPPLPVSENKKIKALRLLALKVAAHLKWNLTTLMKSLSVGMMNILLTELLKITMEISPEAAKYTDLHYDVMSGEAIFAAQLFHRWTILTLVKHSFPTKPVKSFMHVQGQQDAMTAMMQTESIISTLRDKAATSVDNLQRCIQCGKTMRVPGAACITLPGWASESPEYRWDLARDVTPEEYNCQISYDLGTYFFYQESYHHALEMFRETKDLIKNITNPVYCHVEEQRLNGYYVACRTLKESSAKLSAKPESLYRRAESARQNVYRGLVDLLIEDNVKQELSTAYRANLEDELAAKERSQIQKTLSNCVRAQ
;
A
#
# COMPACT_ATOMS: atom_id res chain seq x y z
N MET A 1 -48.10 43.86 -8.60
CA MET A 1 -48.92 42.65 -8.43
C MET A 1 -48.07 41.48 -8.86
N THR A 2 -47.42 40.85 -7.89
CA THR A 2 -46.45 39.77 -8.05
C THR A 2 -47.14 38.46 -7.66
N GLU A 3 -47.36 37.57 -8.63
CA GLU A 3 -47.95 36.25 -8.40
C GLU A 3 -47.00 35.37 -7.58
N ALA A 4 -47.55 34.78 -6.52
CA ALA A 4 -46.85 33.87 -5.63
C ALA A 4 -46.87 32.45 -6.20
N VAL A 5 -45.69 31.84 -6.30
CA VAL A 5 -45.49 30.42 -6.65
C VAL A 5 -45.75 29.56 -5.39
N PRO A 6 -46.48 28.42 -5.47
CA PRO A 6 -46.79 27.60 -4.31
C PRO A 6 -45.56 26.85 -3.78
N ARG A 7 -45.35 26.90 -2.47
CA ARG A 7 -44.39 26.05 -1.75
C ARG A 7 -44.87 24.59 -1.80
N GLY A 8 -44.16 23.75 -2.55
CA GLY A 8 -44.31 22.30 -2.50
C GLY A 8 -43.90 21.75 -1.13
N GLN A 9 -44.75 20.90 -0.56
CA GLN A 9 -44.50 20.13 0.66
C GLN A 9 -43.27 19.22 0.44
N MET A 10 -42.26 19.35 1.30
CA MET A 10 -41.24 18.31 1.45
C MET A 10 -41.91 17.08 2.08
N GLY A 11 -42.01 15.99 1.31
CA GLY A 11 -42.21 14.67 1.89
C GLY A 11 -40.99 14.27 2.73
N PRO A 12 -41.13 13.29 3.64
CA PRO A 12 -40.00 12.78 4.39
C PRO A 12 -38.99 12.19 3.40
N GLY A 13 -37.76 12.72 3.41
CA GLY A 13 -36.65 12.20 2.60
C GLY A 13 -36.37 10.72 2.93
N PRO A 14 -35.62 10.02 2.06
CA PRO A 14 -35.28 8.62 2.28
C PRO A 14 -34.61 8.49 3.67
N ALA A 15 -35.15 7.60 4.49
CA ALA A 15 -34.68 7.36 5.84
C ALA A 15 -33.17 7.06 5.81
N THR A 16 -32.35 8.02 6.23
CA THR A 16 -30.97 7.76 6.62
C THR A 16 -31.03 6.84 7.83
N MET A 17 -30.75 5.55 7.60
CA MET A 17 -30.46 4.60 8.67
C MET A 17 -29.38 5.22 9.58
N PRO A 18 -29.46 5.06 10.91
CA PRO A 18 -28.44 5.58 11.80
C PRO A 18 -27.07 5.05 11.39
N ALA A 19 -26.03 5.88 11.52
CA ALA A 19 -24.65 5.50 11.25
C ALA A 19 -24.29 4.25 12.05
N VAL A 20 -24.28 3.09 11.38
CA VAL A 20 -24.02 1.79 12.00
C VAL A 20 -22.60 1.81 12.56
N SER A 21 -22.47 1.69 13.88
CA SER A 21 -21.18 1.68 14.55
C SER A 21 -20.39 0.44 14.15
N CYS A 22 -19.06 0.54 14.00
CA CYS A 22 -18.20 -0.61 13.67
C CYS A 22 -18.41 -1.81 14.62
N PHE A 23 -18.81 -1.52 15.86
CA PHE A 23 -19.11 -2.51 16.89
C PHE A 23 -20.36 -3.34 16.58
N GLU A 24 -21.37 -2.78 15.92
CA GLU A 24 -22.60 -3.51 15.59
C GLU A 24 -22.32 -4.63 14.59
N PHE A 25 -21.37 -4.43 13.68
CA PHE A 25 -20.90 -5.48 12.76
C PHE A 25 -20.12 -6.60 13.45
N ILE A 26 -19.45 -6.32 14.57
CA ILE A 26 -18.80 -7.35 15.40
C ILE A 26 -19.86 -8.17 16.15
N LEU A 27 -20.91 -7.51 16.64
CA LEU A 27 -21.97 -8.15 17.43
C LEU A 27 -22.92 -8.99 16.55
N ASN A 28 -23.11 -8.60 15.29
CA ASN A 28 -23.97 -9.31 14.35
C ASN A 28 -23.32 -9.42 12.97
N GLU A 29 -22.76 -10.60 12.67
CA GLU A 29 -22.12 -10.86 11.37
C GLU A 29 -23.07 -10.71 10.18
N LYS A 30 -24.38 -10.98 10.36
CA LYS A 30 -25.38 -10.86 9.28
C LYS A 30 -25.60 -9.41 8.86
N LEU A 31 -25.39 -8.47 9.79
CA LEU A 31 -25.56 -7.05 9.52
C LEU A 31 -24.61 -6.57 8.42
N LEU A 32 -23.38 -7.11 8.38
CA LEU A 32 -22.42 -6.77 7.34
C LEU A 32 -22.90 -7.27 5.97
N GLU A 33 -23.38 -8.51 5.89
CA GLU A 33 -23.87 -9.08 4.65
C GLU A 33 -25.11 -8.35 4.12
N GLU A 34 -26.04 -7.99 5.01
CA GLU A 34 -27.24 -7.22 4.68
C GLU A 34 -26.89 -5.82 4.20
N HIS A 35 -25.96 -5.16 4.88
CA HIS A 35 -25.45 -3.84 4.50
C HIS A 35 -24.83 -3.87 3.10
N LEU A 36 -23.91 -4.81 2.84
CA LEU A 36 -23.21 -4.92 1.55
C LEU A 36 -24.11 -5.33 0.38
N ARG A 37 -25.34 -5.82 0.63
CA ARG A 37 -26.32 -6.14 -0.41
C ARG A 37 -27.15 -4.94 -0.88
N GLN A 38 -27.09 -3.81 -0.17
CA GLN A 38 -27.79 -2.60 -0.57
C GLN A 38 -27.23 -2.07 -1.89
N GLU A 39 -28.06 -1.38 -2.69
CA GLU A 39 -27.62 -0.84 -3.99
C GLU A 39 -26.59 0.28 -3.83
N ASN A 40 -26.73 1.10 -2.78
CA ASN A 40 -25.82 2.19 -2.45
C ASN A 40 -25.60 2.22 -0.92
N PRO A 41 -24.82 1.28 -0.37
CA PRO A 41 -24.58 1.21 1.07
C PRO A 41 -23.81 2.44 1.55
N ASP A 42 -24.28 3.04 2.64
CA ASP A 42 -23.60 4.14 3.34
C ASP A 42 -23.36 3.73 4.80
N PRO A 43 -22.10 3.56 5.25
CA PRO A 43 -20.85 3.78 4.52
C PRO A 43 -20.59 2.78 3.38
N SER A 44 -19.93 3.25 2.32
CA SER A 44 -19.53 2.40 1.20
C SER A 44 -18.58 1.27 1.65
N PRO A 45 -18.45 0.16 0.89
CA PRO A 45 -17.60 -0.96 1.30
C PRO A 45 -16.12 -0.55 1.48
N LEU A 46 -15.63 0.37 0.64
CA LEU A 46 -14.28 0.91 0.76
C LEU A 46 -14.13 1.79 2.01
N SER A 47 -15.16 2.57 2.36
CA SER A 47 -15.19 3.35 3.60
C SER A 47 -15.21 2.44 4.84
N LEU A 48 -15.96 1.34 4.81
CA LEU A 48 -15.97 0.35 5.88
C LEU A 48 -14.59 -0.27 6.13
N ILE A 49 -13.87 -0.66 5.08
CA ILE A 49 -12.49 -1.18 5.22
C ILE A 49 -11.62 -0.14 5.94
N SER A 50 -11.65 1.12 5.49
CA SER A 50 -10.88 2.20 6.13
C SER A 50 -11.25 2.38 7.61
N GLN A 51 -12.55 2.39 7.93
CA GLN A 51 -13.04 2.56 9.31
C GLN A 51 -12.59 1.40 10.21
N PHE A 52 -12.78 0.15 9.77
CA PHE A 52 -12.37 -1.02 10.55
C PHE A 52 -10.86 -1.04 10.83
N LEU A 53 -10.05 -0.75 9.82
CA LEU A 53 -8.59 -0.73 9.98
C LEU A 53 -8.13 0.44 10.84
N GLN A 54 -8.71 1.64 10.66
CA GLN A 54 -8.38 2.80 11.49
C GLN A 54 -8.73 2.57 12.96
N GLU A 55 -9.91 2.00 13.23
CA GLU A 55 -10.34 1.67 14.60
C GLU A 55 -9.46 0.58 15.23
N ALA A 56 -8.96 -0.37 14.43
CA ALA A 56 -8.01 -1.38 14.89
C ALA A 56 -6.67 -0.74 15.31
N GLU A 57 -6.12 0.16 14.48
CA GLU A 57 -4.86 0.85 14.77
C GLU A 57 -4.97 1.82 15.95
N ASN A 58 -6.10 2.53 16.07
CA ASN A 58 -6.38 3.39 17.23
C ASN A 58 -6.35 2.60 18.54
N GLN A 59 -6.89 1.38 18.54
CA GLN A 59 -6.86 0.53 19.71
C GLN A 59 -5.47 0.01 20.07
N ILE A 60 -4.63 -0.27 19.08
CA ILE A 60 -3.21 -0.59 19.32
C ILE A 60 -2.53 0.58 20.02
N ALA A 61 -2.74 1.81 19.54
CA ALA A 61 -2.16 3.01 20.13
C ALA A 61 -2.61 3.21 21.59
N THR A 62 -3.90 3.04 21.89
CA THR A 62 -4.41 3.15 23.27
C THR A 62 -3.89 2.05 24.20
N THR A 63 -3.71 0.83 23.68
CA THR A 63 -3.19 -0.30 24.46
C THR A 63 -1.73 -0.08 24.84
N ASN A 64 -0.92 0.47 23.92
CA ASN A 64 0.50 0.73 24.14
C ASN A 64 0.75 1.96 25.05
N ALA A 65 -0.16 2.92 25.09
CA ALA A 65 -0.05 4.09 25.98
C ALA A 65 -0.39 3.77 27.45
N GLY A 66 -1.09 2.65 27.72
CA GLY A 66 -1.47 2.23 29.07
C GLY A 66 -0.40 1.47 29.84
N SER A 67 0.72 1.08 29.21
CA SER A 67 1.79 0.30 29.84
C SER A 67 2.93 1.12 30.45
N ASP A 68 2.97 2.43 30.24
CA ASP A 68 3.95 3.35 30.84
C ASP A 68 3.26 4.44 31.67
N THR A 69 2.96 4.13 32.94
CA THR A 69 2.76 5.18 33.95
C THR A 69 3.92 5.13 34.94
N PRO A 70 4.75 6.19 35.05
CA PRO A 70 5.69 6.30 36.15
C PRO A 70 4.90 6.54 37.44
N VAL A 71 5.16 5.73 38.45
CA VAL A 71 4.69 5.95 39.83
C VAL A 71 5.34 7.23 40.35
N THR A 72 4.66 8.37 40.21
CA THR A 72 4.99 9.59 40.96
C THR A 72 4.31 9.53 42.33
N GLN A 73 5.05 8.99 43.30
CA GLN A 73 4.90 9.40 44.69
C GLN A 73 5.19 10.90 44.79
N ASN A 74 4.25 11.67 45.33
CA ASN A 74 4.45 12.72 46.34
C ASN A 74 3.26 13.72 46.35
N ALA A 75 2.46 13.65 47.41
CA ALA A 75 1.68 14.80 47.87
C ALA A 75 1.73 14.82 49.42
N PRO A 76 2.17 15.92 50.06
CA PRO A 76 2.16 16.06 51.51
C PRO A 76 0.80 16.54 52.03
N LEU A 77 0.44 16.04 53.21
CA LEU A 77 -0.79 16.30 53.98
C LEU A 77 -0.86 17.72 54.58
N THR A 78 -2.08 18.29 54.70
CA THR A 78 -2.61 18.81 55.99
C THR A 78 -4.12 19.15 55.93
N PRO A 79 -4.85 19.12 57.09
CA PRO A 79 -6.33 19.13 57.19
C PRO A 79 -6.90 20.43 57.82
N PRO A 80 -8.24 20.53 58.05
CA PRO A 80 -8.66 20.67 59.46
C PRO A 80 -10.02 20.05 59.89
N LEU A 81 -10.01 19.63 61.16
CA LEU A 81 -11.04 19.75 62.23
C LEU A 81 -12.22 18.74 62.37
N SER A 82 -12.14 18.04 63.51
CA SER A 82 -12.96 17.11 64.33
C SER A 82 -14.38 17.64 64.74
N PRO A 83 -15.22 16.94 65.58
CA PRO A 83 -14.92 15.81 66.48
C PRO A 83 -16.02 14.72 66.74
N ALA A 84 -15.60 13.58 67.32
CA ALA A 84 -16.11 13.05 68.62
C ALA A 84 -15.63 11.62 68.95
N GLY A 85 -15.02 11.47 70.14
CA GLY A 85 -14.97 10.26 71.01
C GLY A 85 -14.12 9.07 70.56
N GLY A 86 -13.23 8.47 71.34
CA GLY A 86 -12.82 8.66 72.72
C GLY A 86 -11.82 7.56 73.14
N VAL A 87 -11.06 7.88 74.20
CA VAL A 87 -10.39 7.00 75.18
C VAL A 87 -9.02 6.40 74.82
N GLN A 88 -8.09 6.69 75.74
CA GLN A 88 -6.67 6.35 75.92
C GLN A 88 -6.45 4.82 76.10
N VAL A 89 -5.24 4.23 76.02
CA VAL A 89 -4.14 4.35 77.01
C VAL A 89 -2.84 3.72 76.46
N GLY A 90 -1.69 4.37 76.70
CA GLY A 90 -0.47 3.68 77.16
C GLY A 90 0.80 3.71 76.28
N SER A 91 1.67 4.71 76.51
CA SER A 91 3.12 4.77 76.18
C SER A 91 3.97 3.93 77.19
N PRO A 92 5.34 3.90 77.18
CA PRO A 92 6.30 4.59 76.30
C PRO A 92 7.57 3.80 75.82
N SER A 93 8.25 4.41 74.84
CA SER A 93 9.71 4.53 74.56
C SER A 93 10.73 3.42 74.83
N MET A 94 11.61 3.17 73.86
CA MET A 94 13.00 3.71 73.84
C MET A 94 13.69 3.47 72.48
N ASP A 95 14.36 4.51 71.99
CA ASP A 95 15.38 4.52 70.92
C ASP A 95 16.57 3.62 71.26
N VAL A 96 17.24 3.02 70.26
CA VAL A 96 18.71 3.12 70.05
C VAL A 96 19.04 2.73 68.60
N ASP A 97 19.76 3.64 67.97
CA ASP A 97 20.42 3.61 66.67
C ASP A 97 21.73 2.79 66.74
N MET A 98 22.02 1.90 65.77
CA MET A 98 23.41 1.45 65.54
C MET A 98 23.63 0.85 64.14
N ARG A 99 24.49 1.54 63.38
CA ARG A 99 25.13 1.12 62.14
C ARG A 99 26.07 -0.07 62.33
N VAL A 100 26.34 -0.73 61.19
CA VAL A 100 27.58 -1.39 60.72
C VAL A 100 27.39 -2.88 60.40
N GLY A 101 27.67 -3.25 59.16
CA GLY A 101 27.90 -4.64 58.75
C GLY A 101 27.78 -4.85 57.24
N ASP A 102 28.86 -4.60 56.49
CA ASP A 102 29.07 -5.15 55.15
C ASP A 102 29.18 -6.68 55.22
N GLN A 103 28.38 -7.39 54.43
CA GLN A 103 28.71 -8.74 53.94
C GLN A 103 28.02 -9.00 52.58
N PRO A 104 28.69 -9.66 51.62
CA PRO A 104 28.17 -9.85 50.27
C PRO A 104 27.29 -11.10 50.22
N ASP A 105 26.06 -10.98 49.74
CA ASP A 105 25.15 -12.11 49.56
C ASP A 105 25.14 -12.60 48.12
N PHE A 106 25.39 -13.91 47.98
CA PHE A 106 25.33 -14.65 46.73
C PHE A 106 23.89 -15.13 46.49
N SER A 107 23.41 -14.92 45.26
CA SER A 107 22.32 -15.67 44.59
C SER A 107 20.88 -15.17 44.79
N LYS A 108 20.28 -14.69 43.69
CA LYS A 108 19.24 -15.42 42.96
C LYS A 108 18.96 -14.75 41.61
N ASP A 109 19.60 -15.26 40.57
CA ASP A 109 19.13 -15.14 39.21
C ASP A 109 17.70 -15.70 39.13
N LYS A 110 16.71 -14.83 38.92
CA LYS A 110 15.44 -15.25 38.34
C LYS A 110 15.68 -15.41 36.84
N PRO A 111 15.34 -16.56 36.22
CA PRO A 111 15.39 -16.68 34.78
C PRO A 111 14.45 -15.63 34.20
N VAL A 112 15.00 -14.73 33.39
CA VAL A 112 14.23 -13.80 32.56
C VAL A 112 13.50 -14.67 31.54
N THR A 113 12.26 -15.05 31.88
CA THR A 113 11.34 -15.60 30.89
C THR A 113 11.20 -14.56 29.77
N PRO A 114 11.39 -14.94 28.50
CA PRO A 114 11.10 -14.04 27.40
C PRO A 114 9.65 -13.55 27.53
N PRO A 115 9.34 -12.28 27.17
CA PRO A 115 7.97 -11.80 27.22
C PRO A 115 7.08 -12.79 26.47
N LEU A 116 6.08 -13.33 27.15
CA LEU A 116 5.02 -14.10 26.49
C LEU A 116 4.47 -13.24 25.36
N PRO A 117 4.27 -13.79 24.15
CA PRO A 117 3.72 -13.02 23.04
C PRO A 117 2.38 -12.44 23.49
N VAL A 118 2.29 -11.11 23.51
CA VAL A 118 1.05 -10.39 23.85
C VAL A 118 0.00 -10.90 22.86
N SER A 119 -0.95 -11.69 23.35
CA SER A 119 -2.05 -12.20 22.54
C SER A 119 -2.75 -11.01 21.91
N GLU A 120 -2.82 -10.97 20.58
CA GLU A 120 -3.49 -9.89 19.84
C GLU A 120 -4.90 -9.69 20.40
N ASN A 121 -5.27 -8.44 20.70
CA ASN A 121 -6.57 -8.13 21.27
C ASN A 121 -7.68 -8.66 20.34
N LYS A 122 -8.59 -9.47 20.88
CA LYS A 122 -9.71 -10.09 20.14
C LYS A 122 -10.48 -9.07 19.30
N LYS A 123 -10.64 -7.84 19.80
CA LYS A 123 -11.33 -6.76 19.10
C LYS A 123 -10.54 -6.25 17.89
N ILE A 124 -9.23 -6.08 18.02
CA ILE A 124 -8.34 -5.72 16.90
C ILE A 124 -8.42 -6.80 15.81
N LYS A 125 -8.36 -8.08 16.22
CA LYS A 125 -8.50 -9.20 15.29
C LYS A 125 -9.85 -9.18 14.57
N ALA A 126 -10.96 -9.03 15.29
CA ALA A 126 -12.29 -8.99 14.69
C ALA A 126 -12.45 -7.86 13.67
N LEU A 127 -11.94 -6.66 13.96
CA LEU A 127 -11.97 -5.52 13.04
C LEU A 127 -11.18 -5.79 11.76
N ARG A 128 -9.97 -6.35 11.86
CA ARG A 128 -9.16 -6.70 10.68
C ARG A 128 -9.82 -7.81 9.85
N LEU A 129 -10.47 -8.79 10.48
CA LEU A 129 -11.21 -9.83 9.77
C LEU A 129 -12.48 -9.31 9.09
N LEU A 130 -13.20 -8.37 9.71
CA LEU A 130 -14.30 -7.65 9.06
C LEU A 130 -13.82 -6.94 7.79
N ALA A 131 -12.66 -6.27 7.84
CA ALA A 131 -12.07 -5.64 6.66
C ALA A 131 -11.77 -6.66 5.54
N LEU A 132 -11.28 -7.86 5.88
CA LEU A 132 -11.08 -8.94 4.90
C LEU A 132 -12.40 -9.45 4.32
N LYS A 133 -13.47 -9.59 5.11
CA LYS A 133 -14.80 -9.97 4.62
C LYS A 133 -15.33 -8.96 3.61
N VAL A 134 -15.14 -7.66 3.85
CA VAL A 134 -15.52 -6.60 2.90
C VAL A 134 -14.64 -6.64 1.64
N ALA A 135 -13.33 -6.86 1.77
CA ALA A 135 -12.44 -7.01 0.63
C ALA A 135 -12.82 -8.23 -0.25
N ALA A 136 -13.25 -9.32 0.37
CA ALA A 136 -13.79 -10.49 -0.32
C ALA A 136 -15.10 -10.19 -1.07
N HIS A 137 -16.00 -9.38 -0.49
CA HIS A 137 -17.19 -8.88 -1.18
C HIS A 137 -16.84 -8.04 -2.41
N LEU A 138 -15.78 -7.22 -2.32
CA LEU A 138 -15.20 -6.48 -3.45
C LEU A 138 -14.36 -7.35 -4.41
N LYS A 139 -14.44 -8.68 -4.28
CA LYS A 139 -13.76 -9.67 -5.12
C LYS A 139 -12.23 -9.52 -5.13
N TRP A 140 -11.64 -8.93 -4.09
CA TRP A 140 -10.20 -8.68 -4.01
C TRP A 140 -9.64 -7.88 -5.20
N ASN A 141 -10.47 -7.06 -5.84
CA ASN A 141 -10.05 -6.28 -7.00
C ASN A 141 -9.10 -5.15 -6.57
N LEU A 142 -7.81 -5.33 -6.84
CA LEU A 142 -6.76 -4.35 -6.49
C LEU A 142 -7.00 -2.98 -7.13
N THR A 143 -7.51 -2.91 -8.37
CA THR A 143 -7.84 -1.64 -9.02
C THR A 143 -8.93 -0.88 -8.27
N THR A 144 -9.89 -1.58 -7.67
CA THR A 144 -10.93 -0.98 -6.83
C THR A 144 -10.37 -0.60 -5.45
N LEU A 145 -9.70 -1.53 -4.77
CA LEU A 145 -9.16 -1.32 -3.43
C LEU A 145 -8.14 -0.18 -3.38
N MET A 146 -7.20 -0.15 -4.33
CA MET A 146 -6.15 0.87 -4.39
C MET A 146 -6.66 2.26 -4.79
N LYS A 147 -7.89 2.41 -5.30
CA LYS A 147 -8.44 3.74 -5.62
C LYS A 147 -8.75 4.56 -4.37
N SER A 148 -9.21 3.90 -3.30
CA SER A 148 -9.72 4.58 -2.11
C SER A 148 -8.92 4.29 -0.84
N LEU A 149 -8.27 3.13 -0.75
CA LEU A 149 -7.45 2.78 0.41
C LEU A 149 -6.06 3.39 0.29
N SER A 150 -5.53 3.88 1.42
CA SER A 150 -4.14 4.34 1.50
C SER A 150 -3.17 3.15 1.38
N VAL A 151 -1.90 3.43 1.04
CA VAL A 151 -0.85 2.41 0.97
C VAL A 151 -0.70 1.69 2.31
N GLY A 152 -0.76 2.43 3.43
CA GLY A 152 -0.71 1.86 4.78
C GLY A 152 -1.86 0.89 5.06
N MET A 153 -3.10 1.28 4.73
CA MET A 153 -4.28 0.42 4.90
C MET A 153 -4.20 -0.85 4.04
N MET A 154 -3.76 -0.72 2.79
CA MET A 154 -3.54 -1.89 1.92
C MET A 154 -2.48 -2.83 2.49
N ASN A 155 -1.38 -2.28 3.01
CA ASN A 155 -0.34 -3.09 3.65
C ASN A 155 -0.92 -3.84 4.85
N ILE A 156 -1.67 -3.18 5.75
CA ILE A 156 -2.29 -3.84 6.91
C ILE A 156 -3.25 -4.94 6.46
N LEU A 157 -4.16 -4.64 5.52
CA LEU A 157 -5.15 -5.58 5.01
C LEU A 157 -4.50 -6.84 4.42
N LEU A 158 -3.53 -6.67 3.52
CA LEU A 158 -2.88 -7.79 2.85
C LEU A 158 -1.95 -8.55 3.80
N THR A 159 -1.33 -7.87 4.77
CA THR A 159 -0.57 -8.54 5.85
C THR A 159 -1.49 -9.44 6.66
N GLU A 160 -2.69 -8.98 6.98
CA GLU A 160 -3.66 -9.78 7.71
C GLU A 160 -4.11 -11.00 6.88
N LEU A 161 -4.32 -10.83 5.57
CA LEU A 161 -4.63 -11.96 4.70
C LEU A 161 -3.50 -13.02 4.70
N LEU A 162 -2.23 -12.58 4.62
CA LEU A 162 -1.08 -13.49 4.70
C LEU A 162 -1.06 -14.21 6.05
N LYS A 163 -1.28 -13.51 7.17
CA LYS A 163 -1.30 -14.12 8.51
C LYS A 163 -2.32 -15.25 8.66
N ILE A 164 -3.49 -15.11 8.06
CA ILE A 164 -4.58 -16.10 8.24
C ILE A 164 -4.50 -17.26 7.26
N THR A 165 -3.75 -17.11 6.16
CA THR A 165 -3.65 -18.11 5.10
C THR A 165 -2.32 -18.86 5.10
N MET A 166 -1.28 -18.31 5.72
CA MET A 166 0.08 -18.86 5.66
C MET A 166 0.53 -19.39 7.02
N GLU A 167 1.28 -20.50 6.96
CA GLU A 167 1.92 -21.11 8.14
C GLU A 167 3.30 -20.50 8.47
N ILE A 168 3.71 -19.48 7.72
CA ILE A 168 4.96 -18.73 7.94
C ILE A 168 4.66 -17.31 8.39
N SER A 169 5.66 -16.63 8.97
CA SER A 169 5.48 -15.23 9.36
C SER A 169 5.17 -14.35 8.15
N PRO A 170 4.35 -13.29 8.31
CA PRO A 170 4.03 -12.38 7.22
C PRO A 170 5.28 -11.71 6.64
N GLU A 171 6.29 -11.42 7.45
CA GLU A 171 7.55 -10.83 6.99
C GLU A 171 8.30 -11.78 6.05
N ALA A 172 8.31 -13.08 6.35
CA ALA A 172 8.85 -14.09 5.45
C ALA A 172 8.03 -14.14 4.16
N ALA A 173 6.70 -14.25 4.28
CA ALA A 173 5.78 -14.28 3.15
C ALA A 173 5.96 -13.10 2.16
N LYS A 174 6.27 -11.91 2.67
CA LYS A 174 6.41 -10.70 1.84
C LYS A 174 7.74 -10.60 1.11
N TYR A 175 8.82 -11.11 1.70
CA TYR A 175 10.18 -10.70 1.33
C TYR A 175 11.17 -11.85 1.10
N THR A 176 10.72 -13.10 1.13
CA THR A 176 11.54 -14.28 0.78
C THR A 176 11.03 -14.95 -0.49
N ASP A 177 11.84 -15.86 -1.02
CA ASP A 177 11.41 -16.75 -2.08
C ASP A 177 10.37 -17.74 -1.57
N LEU A 178 9.26 -17.86 -2.30
CA LEU A 178 8.15 -18.73 -1.94
C LEU A 178 8.12 -20.00 -2.79
N HIS A 179 7.81 -21.11 -2.12
CA HIS A 179 7.69 -22.45 -2.70
C HIS A 179 6.21 -22.80 -2.92
N TYR A 180 5.62 -22.30 -4.02
CA TYR A 180 4.20 -22.48 -4.35
C TYR A 180 3.79 -23.96 -4.51
N ASP A 181 4.74 -24.85 -4.82
CA ASP A 181 4.60 -26.29 -4.98
C ASP A 181 4.19 -27.04 -3.70
N VAL A 182 4.41 -26.45 -2.52
CA VAL A 182 3.97 -27.01 -1.22
C VAL A 182 2.86 -26.21 -0.55
N MET A 183 2.52 -25.03 -1.07
CA MET A 183 1.49 -24.16 -0.51
C MET A 183 0.07 -24.63 -0.84
N SER A 184 -0.87 -24.31 0.05
CA SER A 184 -2.31 -24.47 -0.16
C SER A 184 -2.87 -23.38 -1.08
N GLY A 185 -4.00 -23.63 -1.75
CA GLY A 185 -4.54 -22.72 -2.78
C GLY A 185 -4.85 -21.30 -2.29
N GLU A 186 -5.25 -21.15 -1.02
CA GLU A 186 -5.55 -19.89 -0.33
C GLU A 186 -4.27 -19.14 0.08
N ALA A 187 -3.21 -19.88 0.42
CA ALA A 187 -1.89 -19.31 0.68
C ALA A 187 -1.28 -18.79 -0.63
N ILE A 188 -1.40 -19.56 -1.73
CA ILE A 188 -1.00 -19.13 -3.08
C ILE A 188 -1.73 -17.82 -3.41
N PHE A 189 -3.05 -17.78 -3.19
CA PHE A 189 -3.87 -16.59 -3.42
C PHE A 189 -3.36 -15.36 -2.66
N ALA A 190 -3.15 -15.49 -1.36
CA ALA A 190 -2.71 -14.38 -0.52
C ALA A 190 -1.32 -13.86 -0.93
N ALA A 191 -0.37 -14.76 -1.18
CA ALA A 191 0.99 -14.43 -1.57
C ALA A 191 1.02 -13.67 -2.91
N GLN A 192 0.39 -14.19 -3.95
CA GLN A 192 0.40 -13.50 -5.24
C GLN A 192 -0.35 -12.17 -5.19
N LEU A 193 -1.43 -12.06 -4.40
CA LEU A 193 -2.17 -10.80 -4.25
C LEU A 193 -1.28 -9.71 -3.61
N PHE A 194 -0.49 -10.08 -2.60
CA PHE A 194 0.47 -9.17 -1.97
C PHE A 194 1.57 -8.72 -2.95
N HIS A 195 2.17 -9.65 -3.69
CA HIS A 195 3.23 -9.31 -4.65
C HIS A 195 2.71 -8.50 -5.84
N ARG A 196 1.49 -8.78 -6.33
CA ARG A 196 0.80 -7.94 -7.32
C ARG A 196 0.58 -6.52 -6.80
N TRP A 197 0.05 -6.39 -5.59
CA TRP A 197 -0.13 -5.07 -4.96
C TRP A 197 1.18 -4.31 -4.82
N THR A 198 2.27 -5.00 -4.49
CA THR A 198 3.62 -4.42 -4.38
C THR A 198 4.02 -3.74 -5.69
N ILE A 199 4.02 -4.48 -6.80
CA ILE A 199 4.43 -3.94 -8.11
C ILE A 199 3.47 -2.85 -8.63
N LEU A 200 2.16 -3.03 -8.44
CA LEU A 200 1.15 -2.06 -8.86
C LEU A 200 1.25 -0.75 -8.07
N THR A 201 1.59 -0.82 -6.78
CA THR A 201 1.78 0.37 -5.95
C THR A 201 2.97 1.19 -6.46
N LEU A 202 4.07 0.54 -6.80
CA LEU A 202 5.24 1.22 -7.37
C LEU A 202 4.91 1.94 -8.69
N VAL A 203 4.16 1.28 -9.59
CA VAL A 203 3.68 1.90 -10.83
C VAL A 203 2.75 3.07 -10.54
N LYS A 204 1.81 2.92 -9.61
CA LYS A 204 0.85 3.99 -9.28
C LYS A 204 1.56 5.22 -8.71
N HIS A 205 2.57 5.01 -7.87
CA HIS A 205 3.31 6.07 -7.18
C HIS A 205 4.44 6.69 -8.00
N SER A 206 4.74 6.18 -9.20
CA SER A 206 5.68 6.85 -10.10
C SER A 206 5.10 8.09 -10.78
N PHE A 207 3.78 8.29 -10.72
CA PHE A 207 3.11 9.44 -11.30
C PHE A 207 3.00 10.59 -10.28
N PRO A 208 3.36 11.83 -10.65
CA PRO A 208 3.18 12.99 -9.77
C PRO A 208 1.71 13.17 -9.39
N THR A 209 1.37 12.99 -8.12
CA THR A 209 0.04 13.29 -7.59
C THR A 209 0.00 14.72 -7.07
N LYS A 210 -1.04 15.49 -7.43
CA LYS A 210 -1.28 16.80 -6.83
C LYS A 210 -1.50 16.63 -5.33
N PRO A 211 -0.79 17.37 -4.46
CA PRO A 211 -1.02 17.28 -3.02
C PRO A 211 -2.47 17.67 -2.70
N VAL A 212 -3.14 16.84 -1.91
CA VAL A 212 -4.47 17.15 -1.40
C VAL A 212 -4.32 18.26 -0.37
N LYS A 213 -4.92 19.43 -0.63
CA LYS A 213 -4.98 20.50 0.37
C LYS A 213 -5.95 20.08 1.47
N SER A 214 -5.43 19.65 2.62
CA SER A 214 -6.25 19.43 3.81
C SER A 214 -6.41 20.75 4.56
N PHE A 215 -7.65 21.22 4.72
CA PHE A 215 -7.97 22.49 5.39
C PHE A 215 -8.52 22.30 6.81
N MET A 216 -8.64 21.07 7.30
CA MET A 216 -9.21 20.80 8.62
C MET A 216 -8.42 19.71 9.33
N HIS A 217 -7.86 20.06 10.49
CA HIS A 217 -7.29 19.09 11.42
C HIS A 217 -8.45 18.58 12.30
N VAL A 218 -8.94 17.37 12.02
CA VAL A 218 -9.96 16.72 12.87
C VAL A 218 -9.23 16.07 14.05
N GLN A 219 -9.62 16.43 15.28
CA GLN A 219 -9.09 15.83 16.51
C GLN A 219 -9.26 14.30 16.46
N GLY A 220 -8.16 13.56 16.61
CA GLY A 220 -8.13 12.09 16.58
C GLY A 220 -7.71 11.46 15.26
N GLN A 221 -7.47 12.24 14.20
CA GLN A 221 -6.76 11.74 13.00
C GLN A 221 -5.25 11.90 13.16
N GLN A 222 -4.50 10.90 12.70
CA GLN A 222 -3.04 10.91 12.65
C GLN A 222 -2.56 12.13 11.84
N ASP A 223 -1.51 12.81 12.31
CA ASP A 223 -0.96 13.99 11.62
C ASP A 223 -0.63 13.64 10.15
N ALA A 224 -1.10 14.48 9.22
CA ALA A 224 -0.91 14.30 7.79
C ALA A 224 0.57 14.15 7.41
N MET A 225 1.46 14.84 8.13
CA MET A 225 2.91 14.72 7.92
C MET A 225 3.41 13.32 8.32
N THR A 226 2.97 12.80 9.46
CA THR A 226 3.33 11.44 9.91
C THR A 226 2.78 10.37 8.97
N ALA A 227 1.53 10.50 8.52
CA ALA A 227 0.93 9.56 7.57
C ALA A 227 1.66 9.56 6.21
N MET A 228 2.11 10.72 5.75
CA MET A 228 2.94 10.84 4.54
C MET A 228 4.30 10.15 4.72
N MET A 229 4.99 10.39 5.84
CA MET A 229 6.28 9.74 6.13
C MET A 229 6.15 8.21 6.22
N GLN A 230 5.09 7.70 6.85
CA GLN A 230 4.80 6.26 6.90
C GLN A 230 4.55 5.69 5.50
N THR A 231 3.80 6.40 4.67
CA THR A 231 3.54 6.00 3.28
C THR A 231 4.84 5.90 2.48
N GLU A 232 5.70 6.92 2.57
CA GLU A 232 7.01 6.92 1.89
C GLU A 232 7.92 5.79 2.40
N SER A 233 7.94 5.52 3.70
CA SER A 233 8.72 4.42 4.28
C SER A 233 8.27 3.05 3.74
N ILE A 234 6.95 2.84 3.64
CA ILE A 234 6.40 1.61 3.04
C ILE A 234 6.80 1.54 1.57
N ILE A 235 6.62 2.61 0.79
CA ILE A 235 6.96 2.63 -0.64
C ILE A 235 8.45 2.35 -0.87
N SER A 236 9.33 2.92 -0.03
CA SER A 236 10.76 2.63 -0.07
C SER A 236 11.04 1.14 0.13
N THR A 237 10.42 0.53 1.14
CA THR A 237 10.55 -0.91 1.40
C THR A 237 10.04 -1.75 0.23
N LEU A 238 8.89 -1.38 -0.35
CA LEU A 238 8.33 -2.05 -1.52
C LEU A 238 9.27 -1.97 -2.74
N ARG A 239 9.93 -0.83 -2.93
CA ARG A 239 10.91 -0.62 -4.02
C ARG A 239 12.10 -1.55 -3.83
N ASP A 240 12.65 -1.62 -2.64
CA ASP A 240 13.81 -2.48 -2.31
C ASP A 240 13.48 -3.97 -2.50
N LYS A 241 12.20 -4.35 -2.35
CA LYS A 241 11.71 -5.73 -2.42
C LYS A 241 10.97 -6.05 -3.73
N ALA A 242 11.01 -5.15 -4.70
CA ALA A 242 10.27 -5.30 -5.94
C ALA A 242 10.76 -6.50 -6.78
N ALA A 243 12.08 -6.72 -6.84
CA ALA A 243 12.67 -7.85 -7.55
C ALA A 243 12.15 -9.20 -7.02
N THR A 244 12.19 -9.39 -5.70
CA THR A 244 11.63 -10.58 -5.03
C THR A 244 10.15 -10.77 -5.34
N SER A 245 9.38 -9.67 -5.41
CA SER A 245 7.96 -9.74 -5.78
C SER A 245 7.76 -10.17 -7.23
N VAL A 246 8.57 -9.69 -8.16
CA VAL A 246 8.55 -10.14 -9.56
C VAL A 246 8.88 -11.64 -9.65
N ASP A 247 9.94 -12.08 -8.97
CA ASP A 247 10.35 -13.49 -8.98
C ASP A 247 9.27 -14.41 -8.39
N ASN A 248 8.65 -14.02 -7.28
CA ASN A 248 7.54 -14.78 -6.69
C ASN A 248 6.31 -14.82 -7.60
N LEU A 249 6.00 -13.76 -8.34
CA LEU A 249 4.90 -13.77 -9.32
C LEU A 249 5.22 -14.68 -10.51
N GLN A 250 6.46 -14.68 -10.99
CA GLN A 250 6.89 -15.58 -12.07
C GLN A 250 6.84 -17.05 -11.62
N ARG A 251 7.28 -17.36 -10.39
CA ARG A 251 7.14 -18.72 -9.81
C ARG A 251 5.67 -19.12 -9.63
N CYS A 252 4.82 -18.18 -9.23
CA CYS A 252 3.37 -18.42 -9.14
C CYS A 252 2.77 -18.80 -10.50
N ILE A 253 3.20 -18.15 -11.58
CA ILE A 253 2.75 -18.51 -12.94
C ILE A 253 3.14 -19.95 -13.29
N GLN A 254 4.35 -20.37 -12.89
CA GLN A 254 4.92 -21.67 -13.22
C GLN A 254 4.40 -22.82 -12.34
N CYS A 255 3.72 -22.54 -11.22
CA CYS A 255 3.34 -23.59 -10.27
C CYS A 255 2.22 -24.51 -10.79
N GLY A 256 1.41 -24.04 -11.73
CA GLY A 256 0.34 -24.82 -12.38
C GLY A 256 -0.77 -25.33 -11.46
N LYS A 257 -0.81 -24.86 -10.20
CA LYS A 257 -1.79 -25.31 -9.20
C LYS A 257 -3.06 -24.48 -9.26
N THR A 258 -4.19 -25.12 -8.94
CA THR A 258 -5.44 -24.40 -8.67
C THR A 258 -5.28 -23.54 -7.43
N MET A 259 -5.57 -22.25 -7.57
CA MET A 259 -5.60 -21.28 -6.49
C MET A 259 -7.02 -21.21 -5.91
N ARG A 260 -7.17 -20.86 -4.63
CA ARG A 260 -8.49 -20.72 -3.97
C ARG A 260 -8.68 -19.30 -3.47
N VAL A 261 -9.68 -18.60 -3.99
CA VAL A 261 -10.03 -17.23 -3.60
C VAL A 261 -11.03 -17.26 -2.44
N PRO A 262 -10.68 -16.76 -1.25
CA PRO A 262 -11.59 -16.71 -0.12
C PRO A 262 -12.78 -15.78 -0.37
N GLY A 263 -13.98 -16.25 -0.03
CA GLY A 263 -15.18 -15.43 0.10
C GLY A 263 -15.36 -14.92 1.54
N ALA A 264 -16.34 -14.03 1.75
CA ALA A 264 -16.66 -13.54 3.09
C ALA A 264 -17.06 -14.68 4.07
N ALA A 265 -17.73 -15.72 3.57
CA ALA A 265 -18.13 -16.88 4.35
C ALA A 265 -16.95 -17.77 4.78
N CYS A 266 -15.77 -17.63 4.16
CA CYS A 266 -14.56 -18.35 4.58
C CYS A 266 -13.99 -17.84 5.91
N ILE A 267 -14.37 -16.62 6.30
CA ILE A 267 -13.78 -15.91 7.44
C ILE A 267 -14.84 -15.76 8.52
N THR A 268 -14.63 -16.41 9.67
CA THR A 268 -15.46 -16.24 10.86
C THR A 268 -14.82 -15.25 11.83
N LEU A 269 -15.61 -14.54 12.62
CA LEU A 269 -15.08 -13.66 13.67
C LEU A 269 -14.82 -14.44 14.97
N PRO A 270 -13.87 -13.99 15.80
CA PRO A 270 -13.69 -14.53 17.14
C PRO A 270 -14.98 -14.39 17.95
N GLY A 271 -15.53 -15.51 18.41
CA GLY A 271 -16.75 -15.54 19.21
C GLY A 271 -16.51 -15.23 20.69
N TRP A 272 -17.60 -15.14 21.46
CA TRP A 272 -17.50 -15.03 22.93
C TRP A 272 -16.93 -16.30 23.58
N ALA A 273 -17.11 -17.47 22.94
CA ALA A 273 -16.71 -18.78 23.46
C ALA A 273 -15.36 -19.29 22.94
N SER A 274 -14.86 -18.77 21.80
CA SER A 274 -13.59 -19.19 21.20
C SER A 274 -12.71 -17.97 20.95
N GLU A 275 -11.46 -18.02 21.44
CA GLU A 275 -10.50 -16.94 21.23
C GLU A 275 -9.93 -16.91 19.81
N SER A 276 -9.93 -18.06 19.13
CA SER A 276 -9.39 -18.24 17.79
C SER A 276 -10.50 -18.30 16.75
N PRO A 277 -10.42 -17.51 15.67
CA PRO A 277 -11.34 -17.60 14.55
C PRO A 277 -11.13 -18.92 13.78
N GLU A 278 -12.22 -19.49 13.28
CA GLU A 278 -12.18 -20.67 12.41
C GLU A 278 -12.26 -20.25 10.94
N TYR A 279 -11.48 -20.91 10.08
CA TYR A 279 -11.44 -20.59 8.66
C TYR A 279 -12.01 -21.71 7.81
N ARG A 280 -13.02 -21.36 7.00
CA ARG A 280 -13.77 -22.28 6.14
C ARG A 280 -13.28 -22.22 4.71
N TRP A 281 -12.03 -22.67 4.50
CA TRP A 281 -11.39 -22.69 3.18
C TRP A 281 -12.06 -23.63 2.18
N ASP A 282 -12.88 -24.56 2.67
CA ASP A 282 -13.78 -25.40 1.86
C ASP A 282 -14.80 -24.60 1.07
N LEU A 283 -15.15 -23.38 1.51
CA LEU A 283 -16.08 -22.48 0.84
C LEU A 283 -15.39 -21.52 -0.15
N ALA A 284 -14.07 -21.59 -0.28
CA ALA A 284 -13.33 -20.75 -1.20
C ALA A 284 -13.61 -21.18 -2.65
N ARG A 285 -13.50 -20.23 -3.59
CA ARG A 285 -13.73 -20.52 -5.01
C ARG A 285 -12.42 -20.84 -5.71
N ASP A 286 -12.42 -21.93 -6.45
CA ASP A 286 -11.28 -22.33 -7.27
C ASP A 286 -11.07 -21.34 -8.43
N VAL A 287 -9.81 -21.07 -8.72
CA VAL A 287 -9.35 -20.25 -9.84
C VAL A 287 -8.28 -21.02 -10.59
N THR A 288 -8.51 -21.19 -11.89
CA THR A 288 -7.65 -21.96 -12.77
C THR A 288 -6.32 -21.22 -13.05
N PRO A 289 -5.23 -21.95 -13.33
CA PRO A 289 -3.96 -21.37 -13.80
C PRO A 289 -4.10 -20.33 -14.90
N GLU A 290 -4.90 -20.60 -15.92
CA GLU A 290 -5.12 -19.69 -17.05
C GLU A 290 -5.66 -18.32 -16.60
N GLU A 291 -6.58 -18.35 -15.63
CA GLU A 291 -7.25 -17.15 -15.13
C GLU A 291 -6.31 -16.27 -14.30
N TYR A 292 -5.64 -16.85 -13.30
CA TYR A 292 -4.72 -16.04 -12.48
C TYR A 292 -3.43 -15.70 -13.24
N ASN A 293 -2.95 -16.55 -14.16
CA ASN A 293 -1.79 -16.25 -15.01
C ASN A 293 -2.08 -15.08 -15.94
N CYS A 294 -3.30 -14.98 -16.48
CA CYS A 294 -3.71 -13.83 -17.29
C CYS A 294 -3.59 -12.53 -16.48
N GLN A 295 -4.10 -12.55 -15.26
CA GLN A 295 -4.08 -11.36 -14.40
C GLN A 295 -2.65 -10.99 -13.92
N ILE A 296 -1.85 -11.98 -13.51
CA ILE A 296 -0.45 -11.74 -13.08
C ILE A 296 0.38 -11.24 -14.26
N SER A 297 0.22 -11.84 -15.45
CA SER A 297 0.93 -11.40 -16.66
C SER A 297 0.58 -9.96 -17.02
N TYR A 298 -0.69 -9.55 -16.91
CA TYR A 298 -1.10 -8.18 -17.17
C TYR A 298 -0.39 -7.17 -16.23
N ASP A 299 -0.32 -7.50 -14.95
CA ASP A 299 0.29 -6.64 -13.94
C ASP A 299 1.82 -6.60 -14.07
N LEU A 300 2.46 -7.75 -14.32
CA LEU A 300 3.90 -7.84 -14.62
C LEU A 300 4.25 -7.05 -15.88
N GLY A 301 3.43 -7.17 -16.94
CA GLY A 301 3.59 -6.38 -18.16
C GLY A 301 3.54 -4.88 -17.88
N THR A 302 2.57 -4.45 -17.04
CA THR A 302 2.44 -3.05 -16.62
C THR A 302 3.65 -2.58 -15.83
N TYR A 303 4.18 -3.41 -14.94
CA TYR A 303 5.40 -3.12 -14.18
C TYR A 303 6.64 -3.04 -15.06
N PHE A 304 6.85 -4.00 -15.97
CA PHE A 304 7.97 -3.97 -16.90
C PHE A 304 7.89 -2.80 -17.88
N PHE A 305 6.68 -2.39 -18.26
CA PHE A 305 6.48 -1.18 -19.05
C PHE A 305 6.96 0.06 -18.28
N TYR A 306 6.60 0.16 -17.00
CA TYR A 306 7.08 1.21 -16.10
C TYR A 306 8.61 1.21 -15.94
N GLN A 307 9.23 0.03 -15.85
CA GLN A 307 10.69 -0.12 -15.81
C GLN A 307 11.37 0.10 -17.18
N GLU A 308 10.64 0.51 -18.22
CA GLU A 308 11.12 0.69 -19.59
C GLU A 308 11.69 -0.61 -20.22
N SER A 309 11.40 -1.76 -19.62
CA SER A 309 11.75 -3.08 -20.13
C SER A 309 10.71 -3.54 -21.15
N TYR A 310 10.60 -2.81 -22.26
CA TYR A 310 9.52 -2.98 -23.24
C TYR A 310 9.49 -4.37 -23.90
N HIS A 311 10.64 -5.07 -23.94
CA HIS A 311 10.71 -6.44 -24.45
C HIS A 311 9.95 -7.42 -23.55
N HIS A 312 10.28 -7.43 -22.25
CA HIS A 312 9.63 -8.27 -21.26
C HIS A 312 8.15 -7.88 -21.10
N ALA A 313 7.85 -6.57 -21.12
CA ALA A 313 6.48 -6.08 -21.11
C ALA A 313 5.67 -6.65 -22.29
N LEU A 314 6.23 -6.63 -23.51
CA LEU A 314 5.58 -7.18 -24.70
C LEU A 314 5.28 -8.67 -24.58
N GLU A 315 6.18 -9.45 -23.98
CA GLU A 315 5.97 -10.88 -23.73
C GLU A 315 4.79 -11.10 -22.79
N MET A 316 4.77 -10.39 -21.66
CA MET A 316 3.68 -10.50 -20.68
C MET A 316 2.33 -10.05 -21.25
N PHE A 317 2.29 -8.96 -22.02
CA PHE A 317 1.05 -8.52 -22.67
C PHE A 317 0.57 -9.47 -23.76
N ARG A 318 1.48 -10.13 -24.48
CA ARG A 318 1.12 -11.16 -25.46
C ARG A 318 0.48 -12.36 -24.77
N GLU A 319 1.12 -12.86 -23.72
CA GLU A 319 0.60 -13.95 -22.89
C GLU A 319 -0.80 -13.63 -22.38
N THR A 320 -0.98 -12.42 -21.84
CA THR A 320 -2.29 -11.91 -21.38
C THR A 320 -3.33 -11.96 -22.49
N LYS A 321 -3.00 -11.48 -23.70
CA LYS A 321 -3.92 -11.47 -24.85
C LYS A 321 -4.29 -12.87 -25.34
N ASP A 322 -3.43 -13.86 -25.14
CA ASP A 322 -3.71 -15.22 -25.55
C ASP A 322 -4.54 -15.96 -24.51
N LEU A 323 -4.25 -15.78 -23.22
CA LEU A 323 -5.03 -16.36 -22.12
C LEU A 323 -6.45 -15.80 -22.03
N ILE A 324 -6.62 -14.48 -22.18
CA ILE A 324 -7.93 -13.83 -21.98
C ILE A 324 -9.03 -14.34 -22.93
N LYS A 325 -8.65 -14.82 -24.12
CA LYS A 325 -9.59 -15.38 -25.12
C LYS A 325 -10.27 -16.67 -24.63
N ASN A 326 -9.60 -17.39 -23.72
CA ASN A 326 -10.04 -18.70 -23.24
C ASN A 326 -10.76 -18.60 -21.88
N ILE A 327 -10.77 -17.42 -21.25
CA ILE A 327 -11.41 -17.20 -19.95
C ILE A 327 -12.88 -16.86 -20.18
N THR A 328 -13.78 -17.65 -19.60
CA THR A 328 -15.23 -17.40 -19.61
C THR A 328 -15.73 -17.23 -18.19
N ASN A 329 -16.50 -16.17 -17.92
CA ASN A 329 -17.04 -15.83 -16.59
C ASN A 329 -15.99 -15.81 -15.46
N PRO A 330 -14.99 -14.90 -15.54
CA PRO A 330 -13.89 -14.86 -14.57
C PRO A 330 -14.39 -14.61 -13.14
N VAL A 331 -13.83 -15.36 -12.20
CA VAL A 331 -14.02 -15.21 -10.76
C VAL A 331 -13.08 -14.14 -10.17
N TYR A 332 -11.89 -13.99 -10.78
CA TYR A 332 -10.73 -13.24 -10.30
C TYR A 332 -10.10 -12.33 -11.36
N CYS A 333 -10.07 -12.73 -12.63
CA CYS A 333 -9.43 -11.95 -13.68
C CYS A 333 -10.26 -10.69 -14.03
N HIS A 334 -9.60 -9.53 -14.00
CA HIS A 334 -10.19 -8.20 -14.14
C HIS A 334 -9.35 -7.31 -15.09
N VAL A 335 -8.81 -7.90 -16.15
CA VAL A 335 -7.95 -7.20 -17.12
C VAL A 335 -8.77 -6.19 -17.94
N GLU A 336 -8.31 -4.95 -18.00
CA GLU A 336 -8.89 -3.91 -18.86
C GLU A 336 -8.39 -4.07 -20.31
N GLU A 337 -9.17 -4.72 -21.17
CA GLU A 337 -8.78 -5.03 -22.56
C GLU A 337 -8.34 -3.81 -23.39
N GLN A 338 -9.02 -2.67 -23.23
CA GLN A 338 -8.66 -1.45 -23.96
C GLN A 338 -7.25 -0.97 -23.56
N ARG A 339 -6.93 -1.02 -22.27
CA ARG A 339 -5.62 -0.61 -21.76
C ARG A 339 -4.53 -1.60 -22.15
N LEU A 340 -4.81 -2.90 -22.05
CA LEU A 340 -3.94 -3.97 -22.54
C LEU A 340 -3.59 -3.77 -24.02
N ASN A 341 -4.59 -3.48 -24.86
CA ASN A 341 -4.37 -3.22 -26.28
C ASN A 341 -3.47 -2.01 -26.51
N GLY A 342 -3.64 -0.93 -25.75
CA GLY A 342 -2.78 0.25 -25.79
C GLY A 342 -1.32 -0.08 -25.47
N TYR A 343 -1.07 -0.77 -24.34
CA TYR A 343 0.27 -1.19 -23.95
C TYR A 343 0.92 -2.12 -24.98
N TYR A 344 0.18 -3.13 -25.46
CA TYR A 344 0.69 -4.09 -26.44
C TYR A 344 1.13 -3.40 -27.75
N VAL A 345 0.30 -2.50 -28.29
CA VAL A 345 0.62 -1.75 -29.51
C VAL A 345 1.83 -0.84 -29.30
N ALA A 346 1.92 -0.17 -28.15
CA ALA A 346 3.06 0.69 -27.81
C ALA A 346 4.37 -0.12 -27.75
N CYS A 347 4.41 -1.21 -26.99
CA CYS A 347 5.60 -2.07 -26.88
C CYS A 347 6.01 -2.67 -28.23
N ARG A 348 5.04 -3.15 -29.03
CA ARG A 348 5.32 -3.71 -30.36
C ARG A 348 5.94 -2.66 -31.29
N THR A 349 5.37 -1.46 -31.30
CA THR A 349 5.86 -0.35 -32.14
C THR A 349 7.26 0.06 -31.73
N LEU A 350 7.56 0.10 -30.43
CA LEU A 350 8.91 0.39 -29.92
C LEU A 350 9.93 -0.67 -30.34
N LYS A 351 9.56 -1.96 -30.26
CA LYS A 351 10.42 -3.07 -30.71
C LYS A 351 10.68 -3.04 -32.21
N GLU A 352 9.65 -2.78 -33.03
CA GLU A 352 9.80 -2.65 -34.48
C GLU A 352 10.61 -1.39 -34.85
N SER A 353 10.44 -0.30 -34.11
CA SER A 353 11.18 0.94 -34.33
C SER A 353 12.65 0.77 -33.97
N SER A 354 13.00 0.09 -32.88
CA SER A 354 14.41 -0.16 -32.53
C SER A 354 15.12 -1.01 -33.59
N ALA A 355 14.44 -2.02 -34.14
CA ALA A 355 14.94 -2.84 -35.24
C ALA A 355 15.10 -2.05 -36.56
N LYS A 356 14.29 -1.01 -36.79
CA LYS A 356 14.40 -0.11 -37.94
C LYS A 356 15.44 1.01 -37.72
N LEU A 357 15.62 1.47 -36.48
CA LEU A 357 16.61 2.48 -36.07
C LEU A 357 18.04 1.99 -36.19
N SER A 358 18.32 0.68 -36.02
CA SER A 358 19.65 0.13 -36.31
C SER A 358 20.03 0.20 -37.80
N ALA A 359 19.07 0.48 -38.68
CA ALA A 359 19.29 0.66 -40.12
C ALA A 359 19.27 2.14 -40.57
N LYS A 360 18.85 3.09 -39.71
CA LYS A 360 18.91 4.53 -40.00
C LYS A 360 20.12 5.17 -39.33
N PRO A 361 20.74 6.19 -39.95
CA PRO A 361 21.76 6.99 -39.28
C PRO A 361 21.18 7.62 -38.00
N GLU A 362 21.99 7.65 -36.95
CA GLU A 362 21.61 8.16 -35.63
C GLU A 362 21.11 9.62 -35.70
N SER A 363 20.04 9.93 -34.95
CA SER A 363 19.43 11.27 -34.94
C SER A 363 20.44 12.34 -34.53
N LEU A 364 20.27 13.56 -35.06
CA LEU A 364 21.12 14.69 -34.65
C LEU A 364 21.02 14.97 -33.15
N TYR A 365 19.84 14.75 -32.55
CA TYR A 365 19.64 14.86 -31.11
C TYR A 365 20.54 13.90 -30.31
N ARG A 366 20.54 12.60 -30.66
CA ARG A 366 21.37 11.58 -30.00
C ARG A 366 22.86 11.89 -30.16
N ARG A 367 23.29 12.26 -31.37
CA ARG A 367 24.67 12.65 -31.64
C ARG A 367 25.07 13.91 -30.86
N ALA A 368 24.15 14.85 -30.66
CA ALA A 368 24.40 16.07 -29.88
C ALA A 368 24.57 15.76 -28.40
N GLU A 369 23.73 14.90 -27.83
CA GLU A 369 23.88 14.42 -26.43
C GLU A 369 25.18 13.64 -26.23
N SER A 370 25.55 12.78 -27.18
CA SER A 370 26.86 12.10 -27.16
C SER A 370 28.02 13.10 -27.21
N ALA A 371 27.92 14.14 -28.04
CA ALA A 371 28.91 15.21 -28.08
C ALA A 371 28.98 15.96 -26.74
N ARG A 372 27.84 16.28 -26.10
CA ARG A 372 27.81 16.92 -24.76
C ARG A 372 28.56 16.10 -23.72
N GLN A 373 28.37 14.78 -23.71
CA GLN A 373 29.09 13.87 -22.81
C GLN A 373 30.60 13.80 -23.14
N ASN A 374 30.95 13.93 -24.43
CA ASN A 374 32.32 13.92 -24.93
C ASN A 374 32.95 15.32 -25.07
N VAL A 375 32.72 16.19 -24.07
CA VAL A 375 33.32 17.54 -24.00
C VAL A 375 33.06 18.37 -25.27
N TYR A 376 31.86 18.21 -25.84
CA TYR A 376 31.38 18.91 -27.04
C TYR A 376 32.17 18.62 -28.32
N ARG A 377 32.94 17.52 -28.38
CA ARG A 377 33.71 17.15 -29.57
C ARG A 377 32.78 16.87 -30.76
N GLY A 378 33.07 17.49 -31.91
CA GLY A 378 32.29 17.32 -33.13
C GLY A 378 30.93 18.03 -33.14
N LEU A 379 30.62 18.82 -32.11
CA LEU A 379 29.33 19.50 -32.00
C LEU A 379 29.15 20.59 -33.07
N VAL A 380 30.22 21.27 -33.49
CA VAL A 380 30.17 22.31 -34.54
C VAL A 380 29.69 21.73 -35.86
N ASP A 381 30.27 20.62 -36.30
CA ASP A 381 29.89 19.95 -37.56
C ASP A 381 28.45 19.44 -37.50
N LEU A 382 28.03 18.95 -36.33
CA LEU A 382 26.66 18.54 -36.07
C LEU A 382 25.68 19.70 -36.20
N LEU A 383 26.00 20.87 -35.64
CA LEU A 383 25.14 22.06 -35.72
C LEU A 383 25.07 22.61 -37.15
N ILE A 384 26.15 22.51 -37.92
CA ILE A 384 26.14 22.84 -39.35
C ILE A 384 25.20 21.89 -40.10
N GLU A 385 25.27 20.59 -39.83
CA GLU A 385 24.35 19.60 -40.40
C GLU A 385 22.89 19.87 -39.99
N ASP A 386 22.68 20.23 -38.74
CA ASP A 386 21.36 20.57 -38.20
C ASP A 386 20.80 21.88 -38.75
N ASN A 387 21.61 22.83 -39.21
CA ASN A 387 21.09 24.02 -39.89
C ASN A 387 20.35 23.69 -41.18
N VAL A 388 20.79 22.64 -41.86
CA VAL A 388 20.15 22.15 -43.09
C VAL A 388 18.96 21.28 -42.75
N LYS A 389 19.09 20.41 -41.74
CA LYS A 389 18.07 19.40 -41.40
C LYS A 389 16.96 19.89 -40.47
N GLN A 390 17.24 20.92 -39.66
CA GLN A 390 16.37 21.48 -38.62
C GLN A 390 15.73 20.41 -37.74
N GLU A 391 16.54 19.45 -37.28
CA GLU A 391 16.09 18.31 -36.49
C GLU A 391 16.09 18.63 -35.00
N LEU A 392 17.00 19.50 -34.53
CA LEU A 392 17.01 19.97 -33.15
C LEU A 392 15.97 21.07 -32.92
N SER A 393 15.23 20.98 -31.82
CA SER A 393 14.26 22.01 -31.45
C SER A 393 14.95 23.31 -31.04
N THR A 394 14.26 24.45 -31.25
CA THR A 394 14.75 25.77 -30.82
C THR A 394 15.02 25.83 -29.31
N ALA A 395 14.19 25.17 -28.50
CA ALA A 395 14.38 25.10 -27.06
C ALA A 395 15.65 24.33 -26.67
N TYR A 396 15.95 23.23 -27.37
CA TYR A 396 17.19 22.48 -27.16
C TYR A 396 18.42 23.30 -27.55
N ARG A 397 18.36 23.99 -28.69
CA ARG A 397 19.43 24.89 -29.16
C ARG A 397 19.70 26.01 -28.15
N ALA A 398 18.66 26.67 -27.64
CA ALA A 398 18.79 27.71 -26.62
C ALA A 398 19.44 27.18 -25.33
N ASN A 399 19.00 26.02 -24.83
CA ASN A 399 19.61 25.38 -23.65
C ASN A 399 21.10 25.08 -23.86
N LEU A 400 21.46 24.58 -25.04
CA LEU A 400 22.83 24.28 -25.40
C LEU A 400 23.69 25.56 -25.52
N GLU A 401 23.11 26.65 -26.01
CA GLU A 401 23.75 27.97 -26.06
C GLU A 401 24.08 28.49 -24.66
N ASP A 402 23.10 28.44 -23.76
CA ASP A 402 23.24 28.87 -22.36
C ASP A 402 24.32 28.04 -21.63
N GLU A 403 24.34 26.72 -21.85
CA GLU A 403 25.34 25.84 -21.25
C GLU A 403 26.76 26.12 -21.76
N LEU A 404 26.92 26.35 -23.07
CA LEU A 404 28.22 26.67 -23.67
C LEU A 404 28.74 28.03 -23.21
N ALA A 405 27.83 28.99 -23.01
CA ALA A 405 28.15 30.30 -22.44
C ALA A 405 28.69 30.16 -21.00
N ALA A 406 28.02 29.35 -20.17
CA ALA A 406 28.44 29.10 -18.79
C ALA A 406 29.80 28.39 -18.67
N LYS A 407 30.18 27.57 -19.68
CA LYS A 407 31.45 26.82 -19.71
C LYS A 407 32.58 27.51 -20.51
N GLU A 408 32.43 28.80 -20.82
CA GLU A 408 33.41 29.62 -21.57
C GLU A 408 33.81 29.05 -22.95
N ARG A 409 32.93 28.28 -23.59
CA ARG A 409 33.17 27.68 -24.93
C ARG A 409 32.79 28.64 -26.06
N SER A 410 33.38 29.83 -26.04
CA SER A 410 33.03 30.98 -26.89
C SER A 410 33.05 30.71 -28.41
N GLN A 411 33.92 29.83 -28.88
CA GLN A 411 34.02 29.48 -30.31
C GLN A 411 32.78 28.68 -30.79
N ILE A 412 32.31 27.73 -29.99
CA ILE A 412 31.16 26.87 -30.33
C ILE A 412 29.86 27.67 -30.16
N GLN A 413 29.81 28.51 -29.11
CA GLN A 413 28.70 29.43 -28.86
C GLN A 413 28.48 30.38 -30.05
N LYS A 414 29.54 31.02 -30.57
CA LYS A 414 29.44 31.92 -31.73
C LYS A 414 28.84 31.23 -32.96
N THR A 415 29.22 29.98 -33.22
CA THR A 415 28.61 29.20 -34.31
C THR A 415 27.13 29.01 -34.04
N LEU A 416 26.73 28.62 -32.82
CA LEU A 416 25.34 28.39 -32.44
C LEU A 416 24.48 29.66 -32.53
N SER A 417 24.95 30.80 -32.00
CA SER A 417 24.25 32.09 -32.06
C SER A 417 24.07 32.58 -33.50
N ASN A 418 25.04 32.34 -34.38
CA ASN A 418 24.95 32.69 -35.81
C ASN A 418 23.92 31.80 -36.55
N CYS A 419 23.67 30.59 -36.05
CA CYS A 419 22.72 29.65 -36.62
C CYS A 419 21.28 29.92 -36.19
N VAL A 420 21.06 30.40 -34.96
CA VAL A 420 19.73 30.78 -34.44
C VAL A 420 19.22 32.08 -35.08
N ARG A 421 20.12 32.99 -35.47
CA ARG A 421 19.79 34.28 -36.11
C ARG A 421 19.56 34.22 -37.63
N ALA A 422 19.79 33.07 -38.26
CA ALA A 422 19.64 32.87 -39.71
C ALA A 422 18.29 32.23 -40.10
N GLN A 423 17.44 31.91 -39.12
CA GLN A 423 16.01 31.64 -39.27
C GLN A 423 15.24 32.92 -38.94
#